data_AF-A0A0D2VGJ3-F1
#
_entry.id   AF-A0A0D2VGJ3-F1
#
_cell.length_a   1.000
_cell.length_b   1.000
_cell.length_c   1.000
_cell.angle_alpha   90.00
_cell.angle_beta   90.00
_cell.angle_gamma   90.00
#
_symmetry.space_group_name_H-M   'P 1'
#
loop_
_entity.id
_entity.type
_entity.pdbx_description
1 polymer ?
#
loop_
_entity_poly.entity_id
_entity_poly.type
_entity_poly.pdbx_seq_one_letter_code
_entity_poly.pdbx_strand_id
1 'polypeptide(L)'
;MASVVAAFKRFIATDPGEAHMGSRLDTLPSSSFPLPSSLSLSPPSLGQVAHACFCGCLVLGGGPTPPCLLDQVFIVFAEFPAFFFFFFYLSLSLCSFPHMQISLIYNLSHCFCFLFFSRSSLLHSQPDLLFNYKTQRIVRINDRRLGLIYYAFMLAILGYVIGYTIIYNKRYLLLDDSPTGSVRMSLAKPTKVNSNQPYCLQNQPTVNDYTNYMCNYYDDLLVVYPRTEQTALLAASRITIQNNTLNCDFAADPNCDFTPETPTIVYVGDIEHFTLMIDHTTYSTNLDIQANAQSLEGKLLDLHGNTMKLTGPNVVGQIGQLDIFELQTLLLAAGIATLDQDSGALNTKTNNSSLRYTGLVLLVLIEYDNVHSFDTSDIRYTISVRSVKNTQFKSVETRTSTTDQSLQTWDRHGIRILIQQKGQMGKFDFQTLLINVVSGFGLLAVATLVVDVLAVSVMPEREIYSKYKYDDTLDFSDIRDGITKAEDDQLISIKTRKSAAQLVGVLDSASQPLLDESSTV
;
A
#
# COMPACT_ATOMS: atom_id res chain seq x y z
N MET A 1 27.16 -18.64 -4.08
CA MET A 1 26.54 -17.40 -3.59
C MET A 1 26.76 -16.24 -4.56
N ALA A 2 27.81 -15.40 -4.42
CA ALA A 2 27.92 -14.10 -5.11
C ALA A 2 27.62 -14.08 -6.62
N SER A 3 28.15 -15.03 -7.40
CA SER A 3 27.95 -15.07 -8.86
C SER A 3 26.47 -15.21 -9.28
N VAL A 4 25.67 -15.97 -8.52
CA VAL A 4 24.23 -16.18 -8.82
C VAL A 4 23.42 -14.91 -8.56
N VAL A 5 23.75 -14.17 -7.48
CA VAL A 5 23.12 -12.88 -7.16
C VAL A 5 23.47 -11.82 -8.21
N ALA A 6 24.71 -11.84 -8.73
CA ALA A 6 25.14 -10.96 -9.81
C ALA A 6 24.43 -11.25 -11.14
N ALA A 7 24.16 -12.53 -11.46
CA ALA A 7 23.37 -12.91 -12.62
C ALA A 7 21.91 -12.43 -12.51
N PHE A 8 21.26 -12.65 -11.36
CA PHE A 8 19.87 -12.22 -11.15
C PHE A 8 19.69 -10.70 -11.20
N LYS A 9 20.64 -9.92 -10.65
CA LYS A 9 20.62 -8.44 -10.75
C LYS A 9 20.73 -7.91 -12.18
N ARG A 10 21.33 -8.66 -13.12
CA ARG A 10 21.42 -8.27 -14.54
C ARG A 10 20.14 -8.56 -15.34
N PHE A 11 19.24 -9.40 -14.83
CA PHE A 11 18.01 -9.77 -15.54
C PHE A 11 16.80 -8.86 -15.23
N ILE A 12 16.92 -8.01 -14.19
CA ILE A 12 15.85 -7.10 -13.72
C ILE A 12 16.11 -5.64 -14.17
N ALA A 13 17.34 -5.32 -14.58
CA ALA A 13 17.76 -3.96 -14.92
C ALA A 13 17.73 -3.68 -16.44
N THR A 14 16.54 -3.62 -17.02
CA THR A 14 16.32 -3.14 -18.41
C THR A 14 15.08 -2.24 -18.48
N ASP A 15 15.26 -0.97 -18.12
CA ASP A 15 14.33 0.08 -18.51
C ASP A 15 14.45 0.40 -20.01
N PRO A 16 13.36 0.79 -20.69
CA PRO A 16 13.39 1.17 -22.10
C PRO A 16 13.92 2.60 -22.27
N GLY A 17 15.17 2.73 -22.73
CA GLY A 17 15.75 4.02 -23.11
C GLY A 17 15.22 4.55 -24.45
N GLU A 18 14.86 5.83 -24.50
CA GLU A 18 14.48 6.52 -25.74
C GLU A 18 15.65 6.59 -26.74
N ALA A 19 15.34 6.50 -28.04
CA ALA A 19 16.33 6.59 -29.12
C ALA A 19 15.96 7.70 -30.11
N HIS A 20 16.71 8.81 -30.07
CA HIS A 20 16.62 9.89 -31.07
C HIS A 20 17.25 9.48 -32.40
N MET A 21 16.43 9.38 -33.45
CA MET A 21 16.84 9.43 -34.86
C MET A 21 15.60 9.80 -35.69
N GLY A 22 15.65 10.50 -36.82
CA GLY A 22 16.75 11.12 -37.55
C GLY A 22 16.23 11.36 -38.97
N SER A 23 16.22 12.60 -39.45
CA SER A 23 15.36 13.03 -40.56
C SER A 23 15.74 12.48 -41.94
N ARG A 24 14.72 12.10 -42.73
CA ARG A 24 14.75 12.23 -44.19
C ARG A 24 13.34 12.31 -44.79
N LEU A 25 13.15 13.23 -45.73
CA LEU A 25 11.97 13.31 -46.61
C LEU A 25 12.17 12.35 -47.81
N ASP A 26 11.08 11.95 -48.48
CA ASP A 26 10.82 12.38 -49.87
C ASP A 26 9.42 11.98 -50.41
N THR A 27 8.75 12.97 -51.01
CA THR A 27 7.72 12.95 -52.10
C THR A 27 6.60 11.87 -52.21
N LEU A 28 5.37 12.26 -51.84
CA LEU A 28 4.12 12.46 -52.64
C LEU A 28 4.00 11.89 -54.09
N PRO A 29 2.78 11.74 -54.71
CA PRO A 29 1.40 12.16 -54.32
C PRO A 29 0.37 10.99 -54.40
N SER A 30 -0.94 11.00 -54.78
CA SER A 30 -1.99 12.00 -55.21
C SER A 30 -3.43 11.41 -55.18
N SER A 31 -4.44 12.16 -54.66
CA SER A 31 -5.90 12.11 -54.99
C SER A 31 -6.72 10.80 -54.74
N SER A 32 -8.06 10.77 -54.55
CA SER A 32 -9.14 11.78 -54.72
C SER A 32 -10.33 11.66 -53.71
N PHE A 33 -11.12 12.74 -53.57
CA PHE A 33 -12.43 12.86 -52.88
C PHE A 33 -13.61 12.58 -53.89
N PRO A 34 -14.93 12.78 -53.58
CA PRO A 34 -15.78 12.29 -52.46
C PRO A 34 -17.25 11.85 -52.85
N LEU A 35 -17.98 11.18 -51.93
CA LEU A 35 -19.47 11.22 -51.72
C LEU A 35 -20.45 10.84 -52.90
N PRO A 36 -21.79 10.69 -52.71
CA PRO A 36 -22.59 10.25 -51.54
C PRO A 36 -23.66 9.15 -51.84
N SER A 37 -24.26 8.58 -50.78
CA SER A 37 -25.67 8.10 -50.61
C SER A 37 -26.49 7.38 -51.71
N SER A 38 -27.11 6.23 -51.35
CA SER A 38 -28.37 5.72 -51.95
C SER A 38 -29.16 4.81 -50.98
N LEU A 39 -30.50 4.84 -51.00
CA LEU A 39 -31.40 4.03 -50.14
C LEU A 39 -32.08 2.87 -50.91
N SER A 40 -32.28 1.72 -50.24
CA SER A 40 -33.33 0.69 -50.48
C SER A 40 -33.23 -0.37 -49.35
N LEU A 41 -34.24 -0.89 -48.62
CA LEU A 41 -35.66 -1.27 -48.85
C LEU A 41 -35.82 -2.30 -49.99
N SER A 42 -36.37 -3.51 -49.83
CA SER A 42 -36.83 -4.29 -48.67
C SER A 42 -37.14 -5.74 -49.13
N PRO A 43 -37.18 -6.77 -48.26
CA PRO A 43 -37.48 -8.15 -48.66
C PRO A 43 -38.98 -8.42 -48.87
N PRO A 44 -39.35 -9.50 -49.59
CA PRO A 44 -40.65 -10.15 -49.36
C PRO A 44 -40.72 -11.69 -49.46
N SER A 45 -41.57 -12.27 -48.59
CA SER A 45 -42.53 -13.37 -48.90
C SER A 45 -42.04 -14.85 -48.95
N LEU A 46 -42.86 -15.88 -48.65
CA LEU A 46 -44.26 -15.90 -48.14
C LEU A 46 -44.65 -17.18 -47.34
N GLY A 47 -45.48 -17.00 -46.30
CA GLY A 47 -46.54 -17.95 -45.88
C GLY A 47 -46.15 -19.22 -45.08
N GLN A 48 -47.08 -19.96 -44.47
CA GLN A 48 -48.52 -19.80 -44.14
C GLN A 48 -48.94 -21.03 -43.25
N VAL A 49 -49.99 -21.11 -42.40
CA VAL A 49 -51.14 -20.26 -41.99
C VAL A 49 -51.24 -20.28 -40.43
N ALA A 50 -52.07 -19.44 -39.80
CA ALA A 50 -52.32 -19.40 -38.35
C ALA A 50 -53.34 -20.43 -37.82
N HIS A 51 -53.42 -20.60 -36.49
CA HIS A 51 -54.66 -20.98 -35.78
C HIS A 51 -54.75 -20.30 -34.39
N ALA A 52 -55.96 -20.14 -33.85
CA ALA A 52 -56.29 -19.12 -32.86
C ALA A 52 -56.22 -19.54 -31.39
N CYS A 53 -55.97 -18.57 -30.50
CA CYS A 53 -56.29 -18.68 -29.08
C CYS A 53 -57.80 -18.71 -28.85
N PHE A 54 -58.26 -19.53 -27.91
CA PHE A 54 -59.56 -19.37 -27.26
C PHE A 54 -59.34 -19.39 -25.74
N CYS A 55 -59.87 -18.38 -25.04
CA CYS A 55 -59.72 -18.27 -23.59
C CYS A 55 -60.97 -18.84 -22.90
N GLY A 56 -60.79 -19.66 -21.87
CA GLY A 56 -61.88 -20.30 -21.13
C GLY A 56 -61.51 -20.50 -19.68
N CYS A 57 -61.79 -19.51 -18.83
CA CYS A 57 -61.65 -19.68 -17.38
C CYS A 57 -62.82 -20.51 -16.83
N LEU A 58 -62.52 -21.57 -16.09
CA LEU A 58 -63.46 -22.17 -15.15
C LEU A 58 -62.76 -22.37 -13.81
N VAL A 59 -63.34 -21.81 -12.75
CA VAL A 59 -62.90 -21.98 -11.36
C VAL A 59 -63.58 -23.22 -10.79
N LEU A 60 -62.87 -24.05 -10.02
CA LEU A 60 -63.41 -24.81 -8.86
C LEU A 60 -62.34 -25.66 -8.17
N GLY A 61 -62.48 -25.84 -6.84
CA GLY A 61 -61.86 -26.94 -6.07
C GLY A 61 -60.48 -26.66 -5.46
N GLY A 62 -60.35 -26.87 -4.15
CA GLY A 62 -59.07 -26.82 -3.42
C GLY A 62 -58.57 -28.21 -3.00
N GLY A 63 -57.26 -28.34 -2.78
CA GLY A 63 -56.57 -29.54 -2.30
C GLY A 63 -55.15 -29.20 -1.81
N PRO A 64 -54.55 -29.99 -0.90
CA PRO A 64 -53.37 -29.55 -0.13
C PRO A 64 -52.01 -29.77 -0.79
N THR A 65 -51.02 -29.03 -0.30
CA THR A 65 -49.60 -29.05 -0.69
C THR A 65 -48.80 -30.23 -0.11
N PRO A 66 -47.88 -30.83 -0.90
CA PRO A 66 -46.65 -31.45 -0.40
C PRO A 66 -45.42 -30.49 -0.52
N PRO A 67 -44.28 -30.77 0.15
CA PRO A 67 -43.32 -29.73 0.52
C PRO A 67 -42.05 -29.56 -0.35
N CYS A 68 -41.46 -28.36 -0.23
CA CYS A 68 -40.02 -28.04 -0.31
C CYS A 68 -39.15 -28.65 -1.41
N LEU A 69 -39.14 -28.02 -2.59
CA LEU A 69 -38.03 -28.11 -3.56
C LEU A 69 -36.87 -27.18 -3.11
N LEU A 70 -35.86 -27.74 -2.43
CA LEU A 70 -34.66 -26.98 -2.03
C LEU A 70 -33.34 -27.76 -2.20
N ASP A 71 -33.34 -29.09 -2.03
CA ASP A 71 -32.13 -29.91 -2.08
C ASP A 71 -31.50 -30.10 -3.49
N GLN A 72 -32.22 -29.80 -4.57
CA GLN A 72 -31.71 -30.02 -5.94
C GLN A 72 -30.96 -28.83 -6.56
N VAL A 73 -30.91 -27.67 -5.92
CA VAL A 73 -30.23 -26.48 -6.48
C VAL A 73 -28.71 -26.50 -6.23
N PHE A 74 -28.25 -27.21 -5.20
CA PHE A 74 -26.86 -27.13 -4.73
C PHE A 74 -25.81 -27.91 -5.56
N ILE A 75 -26.22 -28.81 -6.44
CA ILE A 75 -25.33 -29.85 -7.00
C ILE A 75 -24.53 -29.40 -8.24
N VAL A 76 -24.91 -28.29 -8.91
CA VAL A 76 -24.43 -27.98 -10.29
C VAL A 76 -23.52 -26.73 -10.38
N PHE A 77 -23.12 -26.12 -9.25
CA PHE A 77 -22.34 -24.86 -9.25
C PHE A 77 -20.83 -24.98 -8.99
N ALA A 78 -20.27 -26.19 -9.01
CA ALA A 78 -18.87 -26.43 -8.62
C ALA A 78 -17.80 -26.02 -9.67
N GLU A 79 -18.10 -25.99 -10.97
CA GLU A 79 -17.07 -25.92 -12.02
C GLU A 79 -16.78 -24.53 -12.60
N PHE A 80 -17.62 -23.51 -12.38
CA PHE A 80 -17.47 -22.18 -13.00
C PHE A 80 -17.68 -21.00 -12.03
N PRO A 81 -16.76 -20.76 -11.06
CA PRO A 81 -16.90 -19.66 -10.09
C PRO A 81 -16.96 -18.27 -10.73
N ALA A 82 -16.32 -18.06 -11.89
CA ALA A 82 -16.38 -16.79 -12.62
C ALA A 82 -17.81 -16.43 -13.09
N PHE A 83 -18.62 -17.42 -13.48
CA PHE A 83 -20.02 -17.20 -13.86
C PHE A 83 -20.89 -16.83 -12.66
N PHE A 84 -20.62 -17.42 -11.49
CA PHE A 84 -21.33 -17.09 -10.26
C PHE A 84 -21.09 -15.62 -9.87
N PHE A 85 -19.82 -15.16 -9.89
CA PHE A 85 -19.49 -13.76 -9.67
C PHE A 85 -20.14 -12.83 -10.71
N PHE A 86 -20.13 -13.18 -12.00
CA PHE A 86 -20.75 -12.37 -13.04
C PHE A 86 -22.26 -12.22 -12.85
N PHE A 87 -22.98 -13.31 -12.52
CA PHE A 87 -24.41 -13.26 -12.22
C PHE A 87 -24.74 -12.54 -10.91
N PHE A 88 -23.90 -12.65 -9.89
CA PHE A 88 -24.08 -11.96 -8.61
C PHE A 88 -23.84 -10.45 -8.75
N TYR A 89 -22.84 -10.03 -9.55
CA TYR A 89 -22.63 -8.62 -9.89
C TYR A 89 -23.78 -8.06 -10.74
N LEU A 90 -24.27 -8.84 -11.71
CA LEU A 90 -25.39 -8.44 -12.56
C LEU A 90 -26.70 -8.33 -11.77
N SER A 91 -26.95 -9.23 -10.81
CA SER A 91 -28.15 -9.17 -9.97
C SER A 91 -28.11 -8.01 -8.96
N LEU A 92 -26.94 -7.71 -8.36
CA LEU A 92 -26.78 -6.50 -7.55
C LEU A 92 -26.95 -5.23 -8.41
N SER A 93 -26.35 -5.19 -9.61
CA SER A 93 -26.45 -4.04 -10.52
C SER A 93 -27.89 -3.79 -11.03
N LEU A 94 -28.70 -4.84 -11.18
CA LEU A 94 -30.11 -4.73 -11.56
C LEU A 94 -31.04 -4.40 -10.38
N CYS A 95 -30.57 -4.53 -9.14
CA CYS A 95 -31.34 -4.18 -7.94
C CYS A 95 -31.51 -2.66 -7.74
N SER A 96 -30.75 -1.84 -8.47
CA SER A 96 -30.77 -0.37 -8.35
C SER A 96 -31.87 0.37 -9.14
N PHE A 97 -32.66 -0.31 -9.99
CA PHE A 97 -33.68 0.33 -10.82
C PHE A 97 -35.03 -0.43 -10.83
N PRO A 98 -35.97 -0.10 -9.93
CA PRO A 98 -37.27 -0.76 -9.86
C PRO A 98 -38.29 -0.12 -10.82
N HIS A 99 -38.29 -0.49 -12.11
CA HIS A 99 -39.54 -0.60 -12.91
C HIS A 99 -39.31 -1.26 -14.29
N MET A 100 -40.22 -2.18 -14.65
CA MET A 100 -40.36 -2.86 -15.96
C MET A 100 -39.29 -3.94 -16.29
N GLN A 101 -39.63 -4.88 -17.19
CA GLN A 101 -38.83 -6.01 -17.70
C GLN A 101 -38.84 -7.38 -16.95
N ILE A 102 -39.92 -7.74 -16.25
CA ILE A 102 -40.10 -9.11 -15.72
C ILE A 102 -40.25 -10.17 -16.85
N SER A 103 -40.81 -9.80 -18.00
CA SER A 103 -41.16 -10.75 -19.09
C SER A 103 -39.96 -11.30 -19.87
N LEU A 104 -38.86 -10.53 -19.96
CA LEU A 104 -37.67 -10.96 -20.72
C LEU A 104 -36.93 -12.10 -19.99
N ILE A 105 -36.87 -12.02 -18.66
CA ILE A 105 -36.18 -12.98 -17.78
C ILE A 105 -36.85 -14.36 -17.85
N TYR A 106 -38.19 -14.41 -17.83
CA TYR A 106 -38.94 -15.67 -17.95
C TYR A 106 -38.67 -16.38 -19.28
N ASN A 107 -38.63 -15.65 -20.40
CA ASN A 107 -38.41 -16.24 -21.72
C ASN A 107 -36.96 -16.74 -21.91
N LEU A 108 -35.95 -16.02 -21.41
CA LEU A 108 -34.57 -16.51 -21.41
C LEU A 108 -34.43 -17.78 -20.54
N SER A 109 -35.04 -17.79 -19.36
CA SER A 109 -35.02 -18.94 -18.44
C SER A 109 -35.58 -20.21 -19.08
N HIS A 110 -36.79 -20.14 -19.65
CA HIS A 110 -37.40 -21.29 -20.33
C HIS A 110 -36.62 -21.76 -21.57
N CYS A 111 -36.00 -20.83 -22.33
CA CYS A 111 -35.19 -21.18 -23.49
C CYS A 111 -33.89 -21.91 -23.09
N PHE A 112 -33.20 -21.45 -22.05
CA PHE A 112 -32.01 -22.13 -21.52
C PHE A 112 -32.34 -23.52 -20.94
N CYS A 113 -33.47 -23.66 -20.22
CA CYS A 113 -33.94 -24.96 -19.75
C CYS A 113 -34.14 -25.95 -20.90
N PHE A 114 -34.77 -25.55 -22.02
CA PHE A 114 -35.03 -26.47 -23.14
C PHE A 114 -33.74 -26.92 -23.84
N LEU A 115 -32.77 -26.02 -24.01
CA LEU A 115 -31.47 -26.36 -24.62
C LEU A 115 -30.64 -27.30 -23.73
N PHE A 116 -30.71 -27.17 -22.40
CA PHE A 116 -30.09 -28.12 -21.48
C PHE A 116 -30.83 -29.47 -21.43
N PHE A 117 -32.17 -29.47 -21.43
CA PHE A 117 -32.95 -30.72 -21.33
C PHE A 117 -32.70 -31.68 -22.50
N SER A 118 -32.46 -31.15 -23.71
CA SER A 118 -32.17 -31.93 -24.91
C SER A 118 -30.85 -32.71 -24.85
N ARG A 119 -30.01 -32.52 -23.83
CA ARG A 119 -28.72 -33.23 -23.66
C ARG A 119 -28.70 -34.19 -22.45
N SER A 120 -29.86 -34.44 -21.82
CA SER A 120 -30.01 -35.25 -20.60
C SER A 120 -29.93 -36.77 -20.82
N SER A 121 -29.95 -37.26 -22.06
CA SER A 121 -30.01 -38.70 -22.38
C SER A 121 -28.68 -39.47 -22.30
N LEU A 122 -27.56 -38.80 -22.01
CA LEU A 122 -26.22 -39.41 -21.96
C LEU A 122 -25.36 -38.87 -20.81
N LEU A 123 -25.81 -39.01 -19.56
CA LEU A 123 -24.88 -39.00 -18.42
C LEU A 123 -25.39 -39.84 -17.24
N HIS A 124 -24.93 -41.10 -17.17
CA HIS A 124 -24.95 -41.86 -15.92
C HIS A 124 -23.77 -41.39 -15.05
N SER A 125 -23.89 -40.17 -14.51
CA SER A 125 -22.84 -39.50 -13.74
C SER A 125 -22.65 -40.20 -12.40
N GLN A 126 -21.68 -41.13 -12.34
CA GLN A 126 -21.24 -41.75 -11.10
C GLN A 126 -20.75 -40.64 -10.13
N PRO A 127 -21.25 -40.57 -8.89
CA PRO A 127 -20.80 -39.55 -7.94
C PRO A 127 -19.30 -39.70 -7.62
N ASP A 128 -18.75 -40.91 -7.76
CA ASP A 128 -17.33 -41.20 -7.62
C ASP A 128 -16.46 -40.45 -8.66
N LEU A 129 -17.03 -40.08 -9.81
CA LEU A 129 -16.36 -39.23 -10.80
C LEU A 129 -16.38 -37.75 -10.37
N LEU A 130 -17.35 -37.30 -9.59
CA LEU A 130 -17.37 -35.95 -9.00
C LEU A 130 -16.41 -35.87 -7.79
N PHE A 131 -16.33 -36.93 -7.00
CA PHE A 131 -15.52 -37.00 -5.77
C PHE A 131 -14.11 -37.60 -5.96
N ASN A 132 -13.61 -37.74 -7.20
CA ASN A 132 -12.26 -38.29 -7.41
C ASN A 132 -11.16 -37.31 -6.97
N TYR A 133 -10.36 -37.70 -5.97
CA TYR A 133 -9.21 -36.93 -5.51
C TYR A 133 -7.96 -37.27 -6.32
N LYS A 134 -7.54 -36.36 -7.20
CA LYS A 134 -6.33 -36.50 -8.02
C LYS A 134 -5.08 -36.14 -7.21
N THR A 135 -4.25 -37.13 -6.92
CA THR A 135 -2.95 -36.96 -6.25
C THR A 135 -1.78 -37.05 -7.25
N GLN A 136 -0.67 -36.37 -6.95
CA GLN A 136 0.55 -36.47 -7.76
C GLN A 136 1.36 -37.72 -7.38
N ARG A 137 1.83 -38.47 -8.38
CA ARG A 137 2.70 -39.63 -8.17
C ARG A 137 4.11 -39.15 -7.80
N ILE A 138 4.43 -39.21 -6.51
CA ILE A 138 5.77 -38.83 -6.01
C ILE A 138 6.81 -39.94 -6.21
N VAL A 139 8.04 -39.54 -6.53
CA VAL A 139 9.20 -40.43 -6.67
C VAL A 139 10.14 -40.19 -5.49
N ARG A 140 10.54 -41.26 -4.78
CA ARG A 140 11.46 -41.17 -3.63
C ARG A 140 12.87 -41.57 -4.04
N ILE A 141 13.74 -40.57 -4.17
CA ILE A 141 15.16 -40.76 -4.53
C ILE A 141 15.98 -40.96 -3.26
N ASN A 142 16.56 -42.15 -3.09
CA ASN A 142 17.30 -42.54 -1.88
C ASN A 142 18.82 -42.24 -1.97
N ASP A 143 19.20 -41.01 -2.31
CA ASP A 143 20.60 -40.55 -2.25
C ASP A 143 20.87 -39.63 -1.05
N ARG A 144 21.99 -39.89 -0.36
CA ARG A 144 22.48 -39.09 0.76
C ARG A 144 22.99 -37.72 0.34
N ARG A 145 23.56 -37.56 -0.86
CA ARG A 145 24.13 -36.28 -1.33
C ARG A 145 23.01 -35.31 -1.69
N LEU A 146 22.07 -35.74 -2.54
CA LEU A 146 20.88 -34.99 -2.92
C LEU A 146 20.00 -34.69 -1.70
N GLY A 147 19.81 -35.68 -0.81
CA GLY A 147 19.08 -35.49 0.45
C GLY A 147 19.73 -34.44 1.37
N LEU A 148 21.05 -34.44 1.51
CA LEU A 148 21.77 -33.43 2.30
C LEU A 148 21.62 -32.03 1.68
N ILE A 149 21.71 -31.90 0.36
CA ILE A 149 21.50 -30.62 -0.35
C ILE A 149 20.07 -30.12 -0.12
N TYR A 150 19.06 -31.00 -0.24
CA TYR A 150 17.66 -30.67 0.03
C TYR A 150 17.44 -30.18 1.46
N TYR A 151 17.84 -30.94 2.47
CA TYR A 151 17.66 -30.54 3.87
C TYR A 151 18.47 -29.29 4.23
N ALA A 152 19.64 -29.06 3.62
CA ALA A 152 20.39 -27.83 3.80
C ALA A 152 19.66 -26.60 3.25
N PHE A 153 19.06 -26.68 2.06
CA PHE A 153 18.23 -25.59 1.52
C PHE A 153 16.96 -25.36 2.36
N MET A 154 16.25 -26.43 2.74
CA MET A 154 15.05 -26.34 3.57
C MET A 154 15.34 -25.68 4.93
N LEU A 155 16.43 -26.08 5.60
CA LEU A 155 16.83 -25.49 6.89
C LEU A 155 17.29 -24.03 6.73
N ALA A 156 18.03 -23.70 5.67
CA ALA A 156 18.45 -22.33 5.41
C ALA A 156 17.26 -21.39 5.16
N ILE A 157 16.26 -21.82 4.38
CA ILE A 157 15.05 -21.02 4.12
C ILE A 157 14.18 -20.92 5.38
N LEU A 158 13.99 -22.01 6.13
CA LEU A 158 13.25 -21.98 7.40
C LEU A 158 13.93 -21.04 8.41
N GLY A 159 15.26 -21.08 8.53
CA GLY A 159 16.04 -20.16 9.36
C GLY A 159 15.94 -18.71 8.90
N TYR A 160 15.91 -18.45 7.59
CA TYR A 160 15.68 -17.10 7.03
C TYR A 160 14.25 -16.59 7.30
N VAL A 161 13.23 -17.41 7.08
CA VAL A 161 11.83 -17.04 7.30
C VAL A 161 11.57 -16.77 8.79
N ILE A 162 11.95 -17.70 9.68
CA ILE A 162 11.67 -17.54 11.11
C ILE A 162 12.62 -16.51 11.74
N GLY A 163 13.93 -16.64 11.55
CA GLY A 163 14.93 -15.80 12.21
C GLY A 163 14.99 -14.38 11.66
N TYR A 164 15.09 -14.23 10.33
CA TYR A 164 15.24 -12.90 9.71
C TYR A 164 13.90 -12.24 9.37
N THR A 165 12.98 -12.95 8.73
CA THR A 165 11.71 -12.33 8.27
C THR A 165 10.73 -12.12 9.42
N ILE A 166 10.45 -13.15 10.22
CA ILE A 166 9.49 -13.05 11.32
C ILE A 166 10.12 -12.36 12.54
N ILE A 167 11.22 -12.88 13.11
CA ILE A 167 11.77 -12.35 14.37
C ILE A 167 12.50 -11.02 14.18
N TYR A 168 13.54 -10.95 13.34
CA TYR A 168 14.37 -9.73 13.22
C TYR A 168 13.61 -8.55 12.60
N ASN A 169 12.92 -8.75 11.46
CA ASN A 169 12.11 -7.71 10.82
C ASN A 169 10.69 -7.57 11.42
N LYS A 170 10.40 -8.24 12.55
CA LYS A 170 9.13 -8.22 13.30
C LYS A 170 7.85 -8.35 12.44
N ARG A 171 7.88 -9.12 11.33
CA ARG A 171 6.76 -9.29 10.37
C ARG A 171 5.57 -10.13 10.89
N TYR A 172 5.46 -10.28 12.20
CA TYR A 172 4.27 -10.74 12.93
C TYR A 172 3.45 -9.57 13.51
N LEU A 173 3.98 -8.35 13.43
CA LEU A 173 3.29 -7.11 13.77
C LEU A 173 2.70 -6.48 12.50
N LEU A 174 1.47 -5.98 12.62
CA LEU A 174 0.99 -4.90 11.77
C LEU A 174 1.68 -3.61 12.27
N LEU A 175 2.40 -2.93 11.37
CA LEU A 175 3.20 -1.74 11.67
C LEU A 175 2.55 -0.49 11.09
N ASP A 176 2.67 0.62 11.82
CA ASP A 176 2.18 1.95 11.43
C ASP A 176 3.27 3.00 11.68
N ASP A 177 3.84 3.52 10.59
CA ASP A 177 5.02 4.42 10.59
C ASP A 177 4.63 5.92 10.69
N SER A 178 3.35 6.22 10.87
CA SER A 178 2.83 7.59 10.95
C SER A 178 1.71 7.75 12.00
N PRO A 179 2.02 7.55 13.31
CA PRO A 179 1.06 7.82 14.37
C PRO A 179 0.64 9.30 14.34
N THR A 180 -0.66 9.52 14.26
CA THR A 180 -1.30 10.84 14.34
C THR A 180 -1.52 11.26 15.79
N GLY A 181 -1.71 12.56 16.06
CA GLY A 181 -1.87 13.01 17.44
C GLY A 181 -2.26 14.47 17.57
N SER A 182 -2.32 14.92 18.82
CA SER A 182 -2.60 16.30 19.20
C SER A 182 -1.58 16.76 20.24
N VAL A 183 -1.27 18.06 20.24
CA VAL A 183 -0.34 18.65 21.19
C VAL A 183 -0.92 19.97 21.71
N ARG A 184 -0.75 20.21 23.00
CA ARG A 184 -1.05 21.44 23.69
C ARG A 184 0.21 21.92 24.42
N MET A 185 0.60 23.16 24.16
CA MET A 185 1.66 23.84 24.91
C MET A 185 1.07 24.85 25.88
N SER A 186 1.80 25.12 26.97
CA SER A 186 1.62 26.31 27.80
C SER A 186 2.98 26.79 28.26
N LEU A 187 3.24 28.10 28.19
CA LEU A 187 4.44 28.70 28.79
C LEU A 187 4.07 29.32 30.14
N ALA A 188 4.98 29.29 31.11
CA ALA A 188 4.84 29.95 32.40
C ALA A 188 6.13 30.69 32.79
N LYS A 189 5.97 31.75 33.57
CA LYS A 189 7.06 32.60 34.07
C LYS A 189 7.81 31.92 35.24
N PRO A 190 9.15 32.06 35.36
CA PRO A 190 9.88 31.53 36.51
C PRO A 190 9.45 32.19 37.83
N THR A 191 9.43 31.39 38.90
CA THR A 191 9.05 31.84 40.26
C THR A 191 10.11 32.73 40.92
N LYS A 192 11.34 32.71 40.41
CA LYS A 192 12.45 33.60 40.78
C LYS A 192 13.04 34.15 39.50
N VAL A 193 13.05 35.47 39.38
CA VAL A 193 13.60 36.19 38.22
C VAL A 193 14.95 36.78 38.61
N ASN A 194 16.01 36.50 37.86
CA ASN A 194 17.29 37.17 38.02
C ASN A 194 17.26 38.54 37.30
N SER A 195 17.41 39.62 38.07
CA SER A 195 17.44 41.00 37.56
C SER A 195 18.73 41.37 36.83
N ASN A 196 19.81 40.61 37.04
CA ASN A 196 21.17 40.95 36.61
C ASN A 196 21.60 40.01 35.49
N GLN A 197 21.18 40.36 34.27
CA GLN A 197 21.39 39.60 33.04
C GLN A 197 22.37 40.36 32.13
N PRO A 198 23.34 39.70 31.46
CA PRO A 198 24.43 40.39 30.74
C PRO A 198 23.96 41.12 29.47
N TYR A 199 22.92 40.63 28.80
CA TYR A 199 22.33 41.23 27.59
C TYR A 199 21.44 42.45 27.86
N CYS A 200 21.19 42.78 29.14
CA CYS A 200 20.38 43.92 29.53
C CYS A 200 21.21 45.20 29.61
N LEU A 201 20.64 46.31 29.17
CA LEU A 201 21.25 47.64 29.26
C LEU A 201 21.36 48.11 30.72
N GLN A 202 22.43 47.70 31.39
CA GLN A 202 22.80 48.12 32.74
C GLN A 202 24.09 48.97 32.70
N ASN A 203 25.26 48.32 32.62
CA ASN A 203 26.57 48.97 32.72
C ASN A 203 27.43 48.89 31.44
N GLN A 204 27.00 48.11 30.44
CA GLN A 204 27.70 47.96 29.15
C GLN A 204 26.70 48.07 27.99
N PRO A 205 27.02 48.83 26.93
CA PRO A 205 26.15 49.01 25.77
C PRO A 205 26.19 47.81 24.80
N THR A 206 27.21 46.96 24.91
CA THR A 206 27.45 45.83 24.01
C THR A 206 28.03 44.62 24.75
N VAL A 207 27.57 43.42 24.38
CA VAL A 207 28.12 42.13 24.81
C VAL A 207 28.27 41.23 23.58
N ASN A 208 29.42 40.55 23.45
CA ASN A 208 29.76 39.71 22.28
C ASN A 208 29.56 40.42 20.93
N ASP A 209 29.92 41.72 20.85
CA ASP A 209 29.70 42.63 19.71
C ASP A 209 28.23 42.90 19.33
N TYR A 210 27.25 42.43 20.11
CA TYR A 210 25.82 42.75 19.95
C TYR A 210 25.40 43.92 20.84
N THR A 211 24.39 44.68 20.38
CA THR A 211 23.80 45.80 21.13
C THR A 211 22.86 45.34 22.24
N ASN A 212 23.08 45.85 23.45
CA ASN A 212 22.20 45.64 24.60
C ASN A 212 21.00 46.59 24.55
N TYR A 213 19.84 46.12 25.00
CA TYR A 213 18.61 46.91 25.08
C TYR A 213 18.01 46.86 26.50
N MET A 214 17.05 47.75 26.78
CA MET A 214 16.30 47.75 28.04
C MET A 214 15.57 46.41 28.22
N CYS A 215 15.60 45.85 29.42
CA CYS A 215 14.93 44.58 29.72
C CYS A 215 13.67 44.78 30.56
N ASN A 216 12.54 44.27 30.06
CA ASN A 216 11.28 44.25 30.78
C ASN A 216 10.91 42.80 31.16
N TYR A 217 10.54 42.62 32.42
CA TYR A 217 10.18 41.31 32.99
C TYR A 217 8.68 41.04 32.82
N TYR A 218 8.26 40.92 31.56
CA TYR A 218 6.88 40.63 31.16
C TYR A 218 6.34 39.31 31.73
N ASP A 219 5.03 39.10 31.61
CA ASP A 219 4.36 37.84 31.93
C ASP A 219 4.18 36.96 30.68
N ASP A 220 3.92 35.67 30.88
CA ASP A 220 3.64 34.70 29.80
C ASP A 220 2.57 35.23 28.83
N LEU A 221 1.52 35.87 29.36
CA LEU A 221 0.41 36.48 28.62
C LEU A 221 0.82 37.62 27.66
N LEU A 222 2.02 38.18 27.79
CA LEU A 222 2.58 39.20 26.90
C LEU A 222 3.75 38.67 26.05
N VAL A 223 4.46 37.65 26.53
CA VAL A 223 5.55 36.95 25.84
C VAL A 223 5.04 36.03 24.74
N VAL A 224 3.90 35.34 24.95
CA VAL A 224 3.34 34.37 24.00
C VAL A 224 2.29 35.00 23.08
N TYR A 225 2.60 35.06 21.78
CA TYR A 225 1.67 35.50 20.73
C TYR A 225 2.02 34.91 19.35
N PRO A 226 1.04 34.38 18.57
CA PRO A 226 -0.36 34.17 18.95
C PRO A 226 -0.52 33.00 19.92
N ARG A 227 -1.66 32.93 20.62
CA ARG A 227 -2.02 31.82 21.53
C ARG A 227 -2.91 30.74 20.92
N THR A 228 -3.18 30.82 19.61
CA THR A 228 -4.12 29.95 18.89
C THR A 228 -3.45 28.89 18.02
N GLU A 229 -2.12 28.94 17.85
CA GLU A 229 -1.37 27.89 17.18
C GLU A 229 -1.24 26.68 18.12
N GLN A 230 -1.64 25.48 17.65
CA GLN A 230 -1.66 24.27 18.47
C GLN A 230 -0.29 23.55 18.48
N THR A 231 0.29 23.38 17.30
CA THR A 231 1.58 22.71 17.10
C THR A 231 2.79 23.64 17.18
N ALA A 232 2.58 24.96 17.33
CA ALA A 232 3.66 25.94 17.44
C ALA A 232 3.37 27.00 18.52
N LEU A 233 4.42 27.48 19.18
CA LEU A 233 4.37 28.53 20.20
C LEU A 233 5.56 29.49 20.01
N LEU A 234 5.30 30.79 19.96
CA LEU A 234 6.36 31.80 20.04
C LEU A 234 6.56 32.23 21.50
N ALA A 235 7.77 32.05 22.02
CA ALA A 235 8.24 32.71 23.23
C ALA A 235 9.13 33.91 22.83
N ALA A 236 8.61 35.13 22.97
CA ALA A 236 9.34 36.33 22.57
C ALA A 236 10.61 36.57 23.41
N SER A 237 11.74 36.86 22.76
CA SER A 237 12.98 37.32 23.38
C SER A 237 13.21 38.82 23.20
N ARG A 238 12.69 39.39 22.10
CA ARG A 238 12.73 40.82 21.77
C ARG A 238 11.35 41.30 21.37
N ILE A 239 10.93 42.44 21.91
CA ILE A 239 9.70 43.14 21.52
C ILE A 239 10.09 44.52 21.00
N THR A 240 9.65 44.84 19.80
CA THR A 240 9.71 46.19 19.24
C THR A 240 8.32 46.81 19.33
N ILE A 241 8.17 47.84 20.17
CA ILE A 241 6.91 48.54 20.38
C ILE A 241 6.93 49.86 19.60
N GLN A 242 6.07 49.94 18.59
CA GLN A 242 5.87 51.12 17.75
C GLN A 242 4.49 51.70 18.06
N ASN A 243 4.45 52.87 18.69
CA ASN A 243 3.25 53.67 18.73
C ASN A 243 3.04 54.33 17.36
N ASN A 244 1.77 54.50 16.96
CA ASN A 244 1.40 55.33 15.84
C ASN A 244 0.21 56.20 16.28
N THR A 245 0.31 57.50 16.05
CA THR A 245 -0.73 58.48 16.38
C THR A 245 -1.61 58.78 15.17
N LEU A 246 -2.85 59.19 15.44
CA LEU A 246 -3.82 59.57 14.41
C LEU A 246 -4.07 61.08 14.49
N ASN A 247 -3.83 61.79 13.38
CA ASN A 247 -3.95 63.25 13.29
C ASN A 247 -5.10 63.70 12.36
N CYS A 248 -6.01 62.78 12.02
CA CYS A 248 -7.08 62.93 11.04
C CYS A 248 -8.27 62.03 11.40
N ASP A 249 -9.41 62.20 10.72
CA ASP A 249 -10.61 61.37 10.91
C ASP A 249 -10.87 60.52 9.66
N PHE A 250 -10.92 59.19 9.84
CA PHE A 250 -11.25 58.21 8.79
C PHE A 250 -12.64 58.41 8.17
N ALA A 251 -13.57 59.07 8.87
CA ALA A 251 -14.89 59.42 8.32
C ALA A 251 -14.85 60.68 7.42
N ALA A 252 -13.77 61.46 7.46
CA ALA A 252 -13.65 62.75 6.78
C ALA A 252 -12.60 62.77 5.66
N ASP A 253 -11.47 62.05 5.79
CA ASP A 253 -10.40 61.99 4.78
C ASP A 253 -10.09 60.53 4.38
N PRO A 254 -10.29 60.14 3.10
CA PRO A 254 -9.97 58.78 2.62
C PRO A 254 -8.46 58.49 2.52
N ASN A 255 -7.60 59.49 2.73
CA ASN A 255 -6.14 59.34 2.80
C ASN A 255 -5.61 59.44 4.24
N CYS A 256 -6.50 59.37 5.24
CA CYS A 256 -6.11 59.40 6.64
C CYS A 256 -5.30 58.14 7.01
N ASP A 257 -4.01 58.33 7.31
CA ASP A 257 -3.07 57.28 7.69
C ASP A 257 -2.48 57.55 9.09
N PHE A 258 -2.09 56.48 9.79
CA PHE A 258 -1.42 56.59 11.10
C PHE A 258 0.04 57.05 10.95
N THR A 259 0.44 58.08 11.70
CA THR A 259 1.84 58.55 11.72
C THR A 259 2.68 57.78 12.74
N PRO A 260 3.76 57.09 12.34
CA PRO A 260 4.56 56.25 13.23
C PRO A 260 5.53 57.07 14.10
N GLU A 261 5.56 56.77 15.40
CA GLU A 261 6.56 57.30 16.33
C GLU A 261 7.87 56.49 16.26
N THR A 262 8.93 56.97 16.92
CA THR A 262 10.20 56.25 17.03
C THR A 262 10.01 54.92 17.77
N PRO A 263 10.29 53.76 17.15
CA PRO A 263 10.03 52.47 17.77
C PRO A 263 10.99 52.20 18.93
N THR A 264 10.45 51.71 20.05
CA THR A 264 11.23 51.29 21.22
C THR A 264 11.55 49.80 21.13
N ILE A 265 12.80 49.41 21.42
CA ILE A 265 13.25 48.02 21.39
C ILE A 265 13.57 47.57 22.82
N VAL A 266 12.99 46.45 23.22
CA VAL A 266 13.03 45.90 24.57
C VAL A 266 13.34 44.40 24.49
N TYR A 267 14.22 43.91 25.35
CA TYR A 267 14.39 42.46 25.56
C TYR A 267 13.46 41.94 26.65
N VAL A 268 13.00 40.70 26.50
CA VAL A 268 12.28 39.98 27.55
C VAL A 268 13.31 39.41 28.53
N GLY A 269 13.29 39.92 29.76
CA GLY A 269 14.24 39.51 30.79
C GLY A 269 14.00 38.08 31.28
N ASP A 270 15.09 37.32 31.43
CA ASP A 270 15.12 35.97 32.00
C ASP A 270 14.33 34.90 31.22
N ILE A 271 14.12 35.11 29.92
CA ILE A 271 13.34 34.24 29.02
C ILE A 271 13.83 32.77 29.00
N GLU A 272 15.11 32.54 29.25
CA GLU A 272 15.73 31.20 29.27
C GLU A 272 15.21 30.32 30.42
N HIS A 273 14.74 30.91 31.53
CA HIS A 273 14.16 30.18 32.67
C HIS A 273 12.63 30.07 32.65
N PHE A 274 11.96 30.48 31.56
CA PHE A 274 10.52 30.21 31.40
C PHE A 274 10.28 28.71 31.24
N THR A 275 9.20 28.21 31.85
CA THR A 275 8.85 26.79 31.81
C THR A 275 7.77 26.52 30.76
N LEU A 276 8.09 25.65 29.81
CA LEU A 276 7.17 25.11 28.82
C LEU A 276 6.59 23.80 29.33
N MET A 277 5.27 23.75 29.50
CA MET A 277 4.51 22.51 29.64
C MET A 277 4.16 21.98 28.25
N ILE A 278 4.42 20.69 28.00
CA ILE A 278 3.93 19.97 26.81
C ILE A 278 2.96 18.87 27.28
N ASP A 279 1.74 18.92 26.76
CA ASP A 279 0.74 17.87 26.86
C ASP A 279 0.49 17.31 25.45
N HIS A 280 0.73 16.01 25.26
CA HIS A 280 0.64 15.37 23.95
C HIS A 280 -0.18 14.07 24.00
N THR A 281 -0.95 13.83 22.95
CA THR A 281 -1.67 12.58 22.73
C THR A 281 -1.30 12.00 21.38
N THR A 282 -1.30 10.67 21.30
CA THR A 282 -1.01 9.91 20.08
C THR A 282 -2.09 8.88 19.85
N TYR A 283 -2.50 8.69 18.60
CA TYR A 283 -3.45 7.69 18.16
C TYR A 283 -3.02 7.12 16.80
N SER A 284 -2.94 5.80 16.71
CA SER A 284 -2.82 5.08 15.43
C SER A 284 -4.21 4.65 14.99
N THR A 285 -4.69 5.20 13.87
CA THR A 285 -5.98 4.80 13.26
C THR A 285 -5.93 3.40 12.67
N ASN A 286 -4.75 2.93 12.26
CA ASN A 286 -4.55 1.64 11.62
C ASN A 286 -4.47 0.50 12.63
N LEU A 287 -3.95 0.78 13.84
CA LEU A 287 -3.77 -0.22 14.88
C LEU A 287 -4.86 -0.17 15.96
N ASP A 288 -5.65 0.89 16.07
CA ASP A 288 -6.53 1.14 17.24
C ASP A 288 -5.71 1.08 18.54
N ILE A 289 -4.79 2.04 18.65
CA ILE A 289 -3.93 2.29 19.81
C ILE A 289 -3.99 3.79 20.11
N GLN A 290 -4.28 4.15 21.36
CA GLN A 290 -4.26 5.54 21.85
C GLN A 290 -3.43 5.63 23.14
N ALA A 291 -2.63 6.69 23.28
CA ALA A 291 -1.93 7.00 24.53
C ALA A 291 -1.77 8.51 24.74
N ASN A 292 -1.66 8.91 26.01
CA ASN A 292 -1.50 10.30 26.46
C ASN A 292 -0.14 10.46 27.17
N ALA A 293 0.43 11.67 27.20
CA ALA A 293 1.74 11.94 27.83
C ALA A 293 1.85 11.37 29.26
N GLN A 294 0.82 11.60 30.08
CA GLN A 294 0.74 11.15 31.48
C GLN A 294 0.77 9.61 31.66
N SER A 295 0.48 8.83 30.62
CA SER A 295 0.45 7.36 30.66
C SER A 295 1.69 6.71 30.02
N LEU A 296 2.67 7.49 29.56
CA LEU A 296 3.80 7.02 28.76
C LEU A 296 5.14 7.25 29.48
N GLU A 297 6.08 6.30 29.36
CA GLU A 297 7.48 6.54 29.75
C GLU A 297 8.22 7.30 28.65
N GLY A 298 8.93 8.37 29.04
CA GLY A 298 9.52 9.36 28.12
C GLY A 298 10.96 9.73 28.45
N LYS A 299 11.73 10.16 27.43
CA LYS A 299 13.13 10.60 27.60
C LYS A 299 13.49 11.77 26.67
N LEU A 300 14.17 12.78 27.20
CA LEU A 300 14.77 13.87 26.42
C LEU A 300 16.18 13.49 25.95
N LEU A 301 16.48 13.70 24.67
CA LEU A 301 17.74 13.37 24.02
C LEU A 301 18.55 14.63 23.65
N ASP A 302 19.88 14.52 23.71
CA ASP A 302 20.81 15.56 23.25
C ASP A 302 20.97 15.62 21.71
N LEU A 303 21.96 16.38 21.22
CA LEU A 303 22.32 16.38 19.80
C LEU A 303 22.86 15.04 19.28
N HIS A 304 23.44 14.21 20.14
CA HIS A 304 24.11 12.95 19.78
C HIS A 304 23.22 11.71 19.95
N GLY A 305 22.04 11.85 20.58
CA GLY A 305 21.10 10.76 20.88
C GLY A 305 21.22 10.18 22.29
N ASN A 306 22.02 10.78 23.17
CA ASN A 306 22.12 10.39 24.59
C ASN A 306 20.94 10.93 25.40
N THR A 307 20.43 10.16 26.37
CA THR A 307 19.46 10.68 27.34
C THR A 307 20.08 11.75 28.22
N MET A 308 19.50 12.94 28.25
CA MET A 308 19.97 14.03 29.11
C MET A 308 19.62 13.76 30.58
N LYS A 309 20.54 14.09 31.49
CA LYS A 309 20.28 14.07 32.94
C LYS A 309 19.53 15.35 33.32
N LEU A 310 18.23 15.23 33.56
CA LEU A 310 17.40 16.34 33.99
C LEU A 310 17.66 16.69 35.45
N THR A 311 17.80 17.98 35.72
CA THR A 311 17.72 18.57 37.06
C THR A 311 16.43 19.38 37.17
N GLY A 312 15.80 19.38 38.34
CA GLY A 312 14.56 20.15 38.58
C GLY A 312 14.75 21.64 38.27
N PRO A 313 13.72 22.34 37.76
CA PRO A 313 12.30 21.95 37.68
C PRO A 313 11.93 21.04 36.50
N ASN A 314 12.89 20.63 35.66
CA ASN A 314 12.62 19.83 34.46
C ASN A 314 12.10 18.42 34.80
N VAL A 315 10.95 18.05 34.23
CA VAL A 315 10.29 16.74 34.37
C VAL A 315 9.92 16.24 32.97
N VAL A 316 10.30 15.00 32.65
CA VAL A 316 9.94 14.34 31.38
C VAL A 316 9.62 12.88 31.67
N GLY A 317 8.56 12.35 31.06
CA GLY A 317 8.30 10.91 31.03
C GLY A 317 7.97 10.25 32.37
N GLN A 318 7.45 11.02 33.32
CA GLN A 318 7.00 10.50 34.63
C GLN A 318 5.51 10.21 34.60
N ILE A 319 5.15 8.94 34.84
CA ILE A 319 3.75 8.47 34.85
C ILE A 319 2.93 9.30 35.87
N GLY A 320 1.80 9.82 35.41
CA GLY A 320 0.90 10.68 36.18
C GLY A 320 1.26 12.18 36.17
N GLN A 321 2.32 12.60 35.46
CA GLN A 321 2.70 14.00 35.30
C GLN A 321 2.74 14.41 33.81
N LEU A 322 2.73 15.71 33.56
CA LEU A 322 2.98 16.28 32.22
C LEU A 322 4.45 16.65 32.08
N ASP A 323 4.93 16.72 30.85
CA ASP A 323 6.29 17.14 30.58
C ASP A 323 6.45 18.65 30.77
N ILE A 324 7.48 19.04 31.52
CA ILE A 324 7.79 20.43 31.87
C ILE A 324 9.30 20.66 31.66
N PHE A 325 9.63 21.64 30.83
CA PHE A 325 11.00 22.00 30.46
C PHE A 325 11.24 23.48 30.74
N GLU A 326 12.42 23.85 31.24
CA GLU A 326 12.92 25.21 31.06
C GLU A 326 13.34 25.40 29.60
N LEU A 327 13.12 26.60 29.04
CA LEU A 327 13.56 26.91 27.68
C LEU A 327 15.07 26.71 27.51
N GLN A 328 15.87 26.99 28.55
CA GLN A 328 17.31 26.70 28.57
C GLN A 328 17.62 25.21 28.36
N THR A 329 16.83 24.30 28.92
CA THR A 329 17.02 22.84 28.74
C THR A 329 16.70 22.40 27.30
N LEU A 330 15.70 23.02 26.67
CA LEU A 330 15.39 22.79 25.24
C LEU A 330 16.45 23.40 24.31
N LEU A 331 16.99 24.57 24.64
CA LEU A 331 18.10 25.20 23.92
C LEU A 331 19.37 24.34 24.01
N LEU A 332 19.72 23.85 25.20
CA LEU A 332 20.85 22.93 25.41
C LEU A 332 20.66 21.59 24.67
N ALA A 333 19.45 21.03 24.63
CA ALA A 333 19.13 19.84 23.82
C ALA A 333 19.35 20.08 22.32
N ALA A 334 19.10 21.31 21.85
CA ALA A 334 19.38 21.76 20.48
C ALA A 334 20.85 22.19 20.23
N GLY A 335 21.71 22.13 21.25
CA GLY A 335 23.12 22.56 21.19
C GLY A 335 23.35 24.07 21.22
N ILE A 336 22.37 24.84 21.68
CA ILE A 336 22.49 26.29 21.92
C ILE A 336 22.82 26.51 23.40
N ALA A 337 23.98 27.08 23.70
CA ALA A 337 24.40 27.32 25.08
C ALA A 337 23.77 28.60 25.67
N THR A 338 23.61 29.64 24.84
CA THR A 338 22.99 30.93 25.18
C THR A 338 22.32 31.53 23.94
N LEU A 339 21.37 32.44 24.10
CA LEU A 339 20.78 33.18 22.96
C LEU A 339 21.68 34.33 22.44
N ASP A 340 22.82 34.59 23.08
CA ASP A 340 23.75 35.69 22.75
C ASP A 340 24.94 35.24 21.89
N GLN A 341 24.70 34.21 21.07
CA GLN A 341 25.55 33.76 19.97
C GLN A 341 24.95 34.18 18.62
N ASP A 342 25.75 34.14 17.54
CA ASP A 342 25.32 34.48 16.18
C ASP A 342 24.14 33.60 15.72
N SER A 343 23.23 34.21 14.97
CA SER A 343 22.08 33.57 14.34
C SER A 343 22.39 32.95 12.97
N GLY A 344 23.40 33.47 12.25
CA GLY A 344 23.66 33.16 10.85
C GLY A 344 22.50 33.54 9.90
N ALA A 345 21.50 34.28 10.39
CA ALA A 345 20.32 34.67 9.61
C ALA A 345 20.61 35.94 8.81
N LEU A 346 20.28 35.93 7.51
CA LEU A 346 20.47 37.08 6.61
C LEU A 346 19.50 38.22 6.94
N ASN A 347 19.90 39.06 7.89
CA ASN A 347 19.16 40.23 8.34
C ASN A 347 19.50 41.46 7.46
N THR A 348 18.48 42.03 6.81
CA THR A 348 18.64 43.13 5.83
C THR A 348 19.14 44.45 6.39
N LYS A 349 19.31 44.56 7.72
CA LYS A 349 19.77 45.78 8.40
C LYS A 349 21.12 45.67 9.12
N THR A 350 21.59 44.45 9.41
CA THR A 350 22.81 44.22 10.22
C THR A 350 23.46 42.89 9.86
N ASN A 351 24.72 42.90 9.42
CA ASN A 351 25.45 41.69 8.99
C ASN A 351 25.83 40.73 10.13
N ASN A 352 25.66 41.14 11.39
CA ASN A 352 25.88 40.31 12.57
C ASN A 352 24.75 40.61 13.57
N SER A 353 24.01 39.59 14.03
CA SER A 353 22.93 39.75 15.01
C SER A 353 22.63 38.45 15.75
N SER A 354 22.50 38.53 17.07
CA SER A 354 22.32 37.36 17.94
C SER A 354 20.96 36.68 17.77
N LEU A 355 20.88 35.40 18.15
CA LEU A 355 19.63 34.64 18.21
C LEU A 355 18.57 35.34 19.08
N ARG A 356 18.97 36.00 20.18
CA ARG A 356 18.08 36.80 21.05
C ARG A 356 17.45 37.98 20.29
N TYR A 357 18.15 38.57 19.32
CA TYR A 357 17.67 39.68 18.51
C TYR A 357 16.84 39.23 17.30
N THR A 358 17.28 38.20 16.56
CA THR A 358 16.58 37.74 15.34
C THR A 358 15.36 36.87 15.61
N GLY A 359 15.33 36.19 16.76
CA GLY A 359 14.50 35.00 16.95
C GLY A 359 15.11 33.78 16.22
N LEU A 360 14.58 32.60 16.53
CA LEU A 360 15.05 31.31 16.01
C LEU A 360 13.91 30.27 16.02
N VAL A 361 14.03 29.22 15.22
CA VAL A 361 13.05 28.12 15.21
C VAL A 361 13.64 26.86 15.86
N LEU A 362 13.01 26.38 16.93
CA LEU A 362 13.27 25.06 17.52
C LEU A 362 12.24 24.05 17.00
N LEU A 363 12.72 23.02 16.34
CA LEU A 363 11.94 21.83 15.99
C LEU A 363 12.08 20.81 17.13
N VAL A 364 10.96 20.53 17.80
CA VAL A 364 10.83 19.51 18.85
C VAL A 364 10.19 18.28 18.21
N LEU A 365 10.98 17.23 18.03
CA LEU A 365 10.55 15.95 17.48
C LEU A 365 10.13 15.04 18.64
N ILE A 366 8.86 14.63 18.67
CA ILE A 366 8.36 13.61 19.58
C ILE A 366 8.23 12.30 18.78
N GLU A 367 8.99 11.28 19.17
CA GLU A 367 9.06 10.00 18.48
C GLU A 367 8.53 8.88 19.38
N TYR A 368 7.38 8.30 18.98
CA TYR A 368 6.74 7.18 19.67
C TYR A 368 7.28 5.82 19.20
N ASP A 369 7.51 4.90 20.13
CA ASP A 369 7.97 3.53 19.86
C ASP A 369 7.34 2.54 20.86
N ASN A 370 6.82 1.41 20.37
CA ASN A 370 6.45 0.23 21.16
C ASN A 370 7.02 -1.08 20.55
N VAL A 371 7.94 -0.93 19.60
CA VAL A 371 8.55 -1.98 18.78
C VAL A 371 9.99 -2.25 19.24
N HIS A 372 10.48 -1.64 20.33
CA HIS A 372 11.70 -2.06 21.02
C HIS A 372 11.58 -3.49 21.59
N SER A 373 10.47 -3.80 22.26
CA SER A 373 10.24 -5.04 23.00
C SER A 373 9.54 -6.14 22.19
N PHE A 374 9.30 -7.30 22.83
CA PHE A 374 8.32 -8.29 22.36
C PHE A 374 6.89 -7.98 22.86
N ASP A 375 6.79 -7.35 24.04
CA ASP A 375 5.56 -6.74 24.53
C ASP A 375 5.32 -5.43 23.79
N THR A 376 4.16 -5.30 23.13
CA THR A 376 3.74 -4.11 22.39
C THR A 376 2.80 -3.20 23.19
N SER A 377 2.52 -3.50 24.47
CA SER A 377 1.72 -2.65 25.36
C SER A 377 2.56 -1.56 26.07
N ASP A 378 3.86 -1.80 26.22
CA ASP A 378 4.86 -0.83 26.65
C ASP A 378 5.10 0.19 25.52
N ILE A 379 4.32 1.27 25.48
CA ILE A 379 4.50 2.38 24.54
C ILE A 379 5.37 3.45 25.21
N ARG A 380 6.38 3.93 24.48
CA ARG A 380 7.35 4.92 24.95
C ARG A 380 7.47 6.06 23.97
N TYR A 381 8.09 7.15 24.41
CA TYR A 381 8.47 8.24 23.51
C TYR A 381 9.86 8.78 23.81
N THR A 382 10.47 9.36 22.79
CA THR A 382 11.68 10.15 22.93
C THR A 382 11.45 11.55 22.35
N ILE A 383 11.95 12.56 23.06
CA ILE A 383 11.93 13.94 22.61
C ILE A 383 13.34 14.30 22.18
N SER A 384 13.50 14.82 20.96
CA SER A 384 14.76 15.38 20.47
C SER A 384 14.54 16.77 19.90
N VAL A 385 15.41 17.72 20.26
CA VAL A 385 15.27 19.12 19.85
C VAL A 385 16.36 19.45 18.84
N ARG A 386 16.01 20.19 17.78
CA ARG A 386 16.93 20.63 16.73
C ARG A 386 16.64 22.09 16.36
N SER A 387 17.68 22.92 16.24
CA SER A 387 17.54 24.31 15.81
C SER A 387 17.63 24.43 14.28
N VAL A 388 16.72 25.19 13.67
CA VAL A 388 16.71 25.42 12.21
C VAL A 388 17.61 26.62 11.89
N LYS A 389 18.82 26.32 11.40
CA LYS A 389 19.87 27.32 11.13
C LYS A 389 19.46 28.38 10.12
N ASN A 390 20.01 29.58 10.26
CA ASN A 390 19.86 30.72 9.35
C ASN A 390 18.40 31.19 9.17
N THR A 391 17.51 30.86 10.11
CA THR A 391 16.13 31.32 10.14
C THR A 391 15.95 32.49 11.09
N GLN A 392 14.97 33.34 10.79
CA GLN A 392 14.41 34.33 11.71
C GLN A 392 12.91 34.06 11.82
N PHE A 393 12.32 34.33 12.98
CA PHE A 393 10.87 34.30 13.14
C PHE A 393 10.39 35.51 13.94
N LYS A 394 9.27 36.09 13.48
CA LYS A 394 8.59 37.18 14.16
C LYS A 394 7.07 37.06 14.05
N SER A 395 6.37 37.64 15.00
CA SER A 395 4.91 37.77 14.98
C SER A 395 4.51 39.18 15.41
N VAL A 396 3.61 39.81 14.64
CA VAL A 396 3.18 41.20 14.85
C VAL A 396 1.77 41.20 15.42
N GLU A 397 1.60 41.84 16.58
CA GLU A 397 0.29 42.15 17.15
C GLU A 397 0.02 43.65 17.00
N THR A 398 -1.19 44.03 16.64
CA THR A 398 -1.62 45.44 16.62
C THR A 398 -2.74 45.66 17.62
N ARG A 399 -2.60 46.67 18.46
CA ARG A 399 -3.53 47.03 19.54
C ARG A 399 -4.02 48.46 19.35
N THR A 400 -5.32 48.69 19.46
CA THR A 400 -5.92 50.03 19.45
C THR A 400 -6.19 50.52 20.88
N SER A 401 -5.76 51.74 21.22
CA SER A 401 -6.26 52.45 22.40
C SER A 401 -7.64 53.02 22.09
N THR A 402 -8.65 52.68 22.88
CA THR A 402 -9.99 53.25 22.77
C THR A 402 -10.07 54.69 23.29
N THR A 403 -9.10 55.13 24.09
CA THR A 403 -9.09 56.46 24.73
C THR A 403 -8.54 57.54 23.81
N ASP A 404 -7.43 57.24 23.12
CA ASP A 404 -6.59 58.23 22.43
C ASP A 404 -6.57 58.05 20.91
N GLN A 405 -7.35 57.10 20.39
CA GLN A 405 -7.31 56.61 19.00
C GLN A 405 -5.92 56.15 18.51
N SER A 406 -4.97 55.92 19.42
CA SER A 406 -3.60 55.52 19.10
C SER A 406 -3.51 54.03 18.75
N LEU A 407 -2.65 53.71 17.79
CA LEU A 407 -2.42 52.36 17.28
C LEU A 407 -1.04 51.89 17.72
N GLN A 408 -0.96 50.91 18.61
CA GLN A 408 0.30 50.36 19.10
C GLN A 408 0.60 49.00 18.48
N THR A 409 1.67 48.92 17.71
CA THR A 409 2.15 47.70 17.05
C THR A 409 3.29 47.08 17.86
N TRP A 410 3.17 45.79 18.17
CA TRP A 410 4.13 44.98 18.90
C TRP A 410 4.73 43.93 17.95
N ASP A 411 5.91 44.19 17.39
CA ASP A 411 6.65 43.24 16.58
C ASP A 411 7.56 42.39 17.49
N ARG A 412 7.16 41.13 17.71
CA ARG A 412 7.85 40.18 18.60
C ARG A 412 8.75 39.25 17.79
N HIS A 413 10.03 39.24 18.12
CA HIS A 413 10.98 38.20 17.69
C HIS A 413 11.29 37.27 18.87
N GLY A 414 11.58 36.01 18.61
CA GLY A 414 11.95 35.07 19.66
C GLY A 414 12.02 33.61 19.24
N ILE A 415 11.92 32.73 20.23
CA ILE A 415 12.01 31.29 20.06
C ILE A 415 10.65 30.77 19.58
N ARG A 416 10.54 30.43 18.29
CA ARG A 416 9.39 29.68 17.78
C ARG A 416 9.65 28.20 18.00
N ILE A 417 8.94 27.63 18.96
CA ILE A 417 8.90 26.19 19.24
C ILE A 417 7.86 25.59 18.29
N LEU A 418 8.26 24.59 17.50
CA LEU A 418 7.41 23.85 16.59
C LEU A 418 7.50 22.36 16.97
N ILE A 419 6.37 21.76 17.33
CA ILE A 419 6.30 20.34 17.71
C ILE A 419 5.84 19.52 16.51
N GLN A 420 6.61 18.48 16.20
CA GLN A 420 6.27 17.48 15.18
C GLN A 420 6.29 16.09 15.82
N GLN A 421 5.17 15.38 15.71
CA GLN A 421 5.05 13.98 16.10
C GLN A 421 5.50 13.06 14.96
N LYS A 422 6.12 11.94 15.31
CA LYS A 422 6.43 10.79 14.45
C LYS A 422 6.50 9.52 15.31
N GLY A 423 6.71 8.37 14.70
CA GLY A 423 6.98 7.14 15.44
C GLY A 423 6.76 5.90 14.61
N GLN A 424 7.08 4.74 15.18
CA GLN A 424 6.72 3.44 14.63
C GLN A 424 5.94 2.69 15.71
N MET A 425 4.68 2.41 15.43
CA MET A 425 3.85 1.58 16.30
C MET A 425 3.62 0.21 15.67
N GLY A 426 3.54 -0.82 16.51
CA GLY A 426 3.25 -2.19 16.11
C GLY A 426 2.19 -2.83 16.99
N LYS A 427 1.28 -3.60 16.39
CA LYS A 427 0.29 -4.44 17.08
C LYS A 427 0.40 -5.86 16.54
N PHE A 428 0.29 -6.87 17.40
CA PHE A 428 0.25 -8.26 16.93
C PHE A 428 -0.97 -8.47 16.02
N ASP A 429 -0.73 -8.97 14.81
CA ASP A 429 -1.79 -9.36 13.89
C ASP A 429 -1.53 -10.77 13.33
N PHE A 430 -2.50 -11.65 13.58
CA PHE A 430 -2.47 -13.02 13.09
C PHE A 430 -2.59 -13.11 11.56
N GLN A 431 -3.29 -12.18 10.90
CA GLN A 431 -3.39 -12.17 9.44
C GLN A 431 -2.05 -11.82 8.79
N THR A 432 -1.36 -10.79 9.28
CA THR A 432 -0.02 -10.39 8.84
C THR A 432 1.00 -11.49 9.11
N LEU A 433 0.97 -12.14 10.28
CA LEU A 433 1.78 -13.33 10.56
C LEU A 433 1.50 -14.45 9.54
N LEU A 434 0.23 -14.79 9.30
CA LEU A 434 -0.17 -15.87 8.39
C LEU A 434 0.27 -15.60 6.94
N ILE A 435 0.12 -14.37 6.45
CA ILE A 435 0.57 -13.97 5.10
C ILE A 435 2.08 -14.18 4.96
N ASN A 436 2.87 -13.69 5.92
CA ASN A 436 4.34 -13.84 5.88
C ASN A 436 4.79 -15.30 6.01
N VAL A 437 4.09 -16.11 6.83
CA VAL A 437 4.33 -17.56 6.94
C VAL A 437 4.01 -18.29 5.64
N VAL A 438 2.86 -18.00 4.99
CA VAL A 438 2.45 -18.60 3.71
C VAL A 438 3.42 -18.22 2.58
N SER A 439 3.85 -16.96 2.52
CA SER A 439 4.91 -16.53 1.60
C SER A 439 6.22 -17.28 1.85
N GLY A 440 6.58 -17.50 3.12
CA GLY A 440 7.73 -18.33 3.51
C GLY A 440 7.63 -19.79 3.04
N PHE A 441 6.46 -20.41 3.15
CA PHE A 441 6.20 -21.73 2.57
C PHE A 441 6.33 -21.75 1.03
N GLY A 442 5.96 -20.66 0.34
CA GLY A 442 6.17 -20.50 -1.10
C GLY A 442 7.64 -20.62 -1.52
N LEU A 443 8.59 -20.10 -0.73
CA LEU A 443 10.03 -20.23 -1.01
C LEU A 443 10.51 -21.68 -0.92
N LEU A 444 9.88 -22.54 -0.11
CA LEU A 444 10.25 -23.96 0.00
C LEU A 444 9.90 -24.73 -1.28
N ALA A 445 8.86 -24.33 -2.01
CA ALA A 445 8.53 -24.88 -3.33
C ALA A 445 9.54 -24.45 -4.42
N VAL A 446 10.22 -23.30 -4.26
CA VAL A 446 11.35 -22.93 -5.12
C VAL A 446 12.58 -23.79 -4.80
N ALA A 447 12.79 -24.17 -3.54
CA ALA A 447 13.90 -25.03 -3.14
C ALA A 447 13.81 -26.44 -3.73
N THR A 448 12.61 -27.05 -3.76
CA THR A 448 12.42 -28.36 -4.42
C THR A 448 12.74 -28.27 -5.91
N LEU A 449 12.28 -27.23 -6.62
CA LEU A 449 12.59 -27.01 -8.04
C LEU A 449 14.10 -26.86 -8.30
N VAL A 450 14.84 -26.17 -7.42
CA VAL A 450 16.31 -26.06 -7.53
C VAL A 450 17.00 -27.41 -7.32
N VAL A 451 16.58 -28.20 -6.33
CA VAL A 451 17.11 -29.55 -6.08
C VAL A 451 16.81 -30.49 -7.24
N ASP A 452 15.60 -30.40 -7.80
CA ASP A 452 15.16 -31.14 -8.99
C ASP A 452 16.03 -30.85 -10.22
N VAL A 453 16.39 -29.57 -10.45
CA VAL A 453 17.29 -29.18 -11.53
C VAL A 453 18.70 -29.71 -11.27
N LEU A 454 19.21 -29.63 -10.03
CA LEU A 454 20.53 -30.16 -9.67
C LEU A 454 20.61 -31.69 -9.87
N ALA A 455 19.56 -32.44 -9.54
CA ALA A 455 19.49 -33.88 -9.74
C ALA A 455 19.61 -34.30 -11.21
N VAL A 456 18.96 -33.57 -12.13
CA VAL A 456 18.90 -33.91 -13.56
C VAL A 456 20.05 -33.29 -14.37
N SER A 457 20.69 -32.21 -13.89
CA SER A 457 21.75 -31.52 -14.65
C SER A 457 23.18 -31.68 -14.10
N VAL A 458 23.36 -31.68 -12.77
CA VAL A 458 24.69 -31.59 -12.11
C VAL A 458 25.15 -32.89 -11.47
N MET A 459 24.22 -33.70 -10.94
CA MET A 459 24.57 -34.94 -10.24
C MET A 459 25.18 -36.00 -11.18
N PRO A 460 26.15 -36.82 -10.72
CA PRO A 460 26.84 -37.78 -11.58
C PRO A 460 25.92 -38.88 -12.13
N GLU A 461 24.89 -39.29 -11.37
CA GLU A 461 23.91 -40.30 -11.80
C GLU A 461 22.67 -39.69 -12.48
N ARG A 462 22.78 -38.47 -13.04
CA ARG A 462 21.67 -37.70 -13.64
C ARG A 462 20.77 -38.48 -14.60
N GLU A 463 21.30 -39.41 -15.37
CA GLU A 463 20.53 -40.23 -16.32
C GLU A 463 19.60 -41.22 -15.58
N ILE A 464 20.05 -41.74 -14.44
CA ILE A 464 19.24 -42.57 -13.53
C ILE A 464 18.17 -41.71 -12.86
N TYR A 465 18.53 -40.52 -12.37
CA TYR A 465 17.56 -39.59 -11.77
C TYR A 465 16.51 -39.12 -12.79
N SER A 466 16.89 -38.85 -14.05
CA SER A 466 15.97 -38.50 -15.13
C SER A 466 15.01 -39.65 -15.42
N LYS A 467 15.51 -40.87 -15.61
CA LYS A 467 14.71 -42.06 -15.93
C LYS A 467 13.72 -42.46 -14.83
N TYR A 468 13.98 -42.14 -13.56
CA TYR A 468 13.01 -42.35 -12.49
C TYR A 468 12.04 -41.17 -12.29
N LYS A 469 12.35 -39.99 -12.83
CA LYS A 469 11.54 -38.77 -12.69
C LYS A 469 10.55 -38.58 -13.85
N TYR A 470 10.96 -38.93 -15.06
CA TYR A 470 10.18 -38.78 -16.29
C TYR A 470 9.87 -40.16 -16.85
N ASP A 471 8.60 -40.56 -16.83
CA ASP A 471 8.10 -41.72 -17.57
C ASP A 471 7.76 -41.28 -19.00
N ASP A 472 8.70 -41.46 -19.93
CA ASP A 472 8.48 -41.12 -21.34
C ASP A 472 7.41 -42.03 -21.99
N THR A 473 6.42 -41.43 -22.63
CA THR A 473 5.43 -42.16 -23.44
C THR A 473 6.00 -42.55 -24.81
N LEU A 474 5.57 -43.69 -25.35
CA LEU A 474 5.76 -44.01 -26.77
C LEU A 474 5.22 -42.87 -27.65
N ASP A 475 5.87 -42.57 -28.77
CA ASP A 475 5.33 -41.56 -29.69
C ASP A 475 4.01 -42.05 -30.28
N PHE A 476 3.02 -41.17 -30.24
CA PHE A 476 1.72 -41.42 -30.83
C PHE A 476 1.78 -41.38 -32.37
N SER A 477 2.84 -40.85 -33.01
CA SER A 477 3.12 -41.12 -34.43
C SER A 477 3.22 -42.62 -34.68
N ASP A 478 4.11 -43.30 -33.97
CA ASP A 478 4.50 -44.68 -34.24
C ASP A 478 3.34 -45.65 -33.99
N ILE A 479 2.48 -45.32 -33.03
CA ILE A 479 1.23 -46.03 -32.77
C ILE A 479 0.23 -45.83 -33.92
N ARG A 480 0.06 -44.62 -34.45
CA ARG A 480 -0.84 -44.35 -35.60
C ARG A 480 -0.32 -44.98 -36.89
N ASP A 481 0.99 -44.86 -37.15
CA ASP A 481 1.66 -45.44 -38.30
C ASP A 481 1.69 -46.98 -38.24
N GLY A 482 1.70 -47.56 -37.04
CA GLY A 482 1.52 -48.99 -36.83
C GLY A 482 0.09 -49.45 -37.10
N ILE A 483 -0.90 -48.69 -36.64
CA ILE A 483 -2.33 -48.98 -36.89
C ILE A 483 -2.68 -48.87 -38.38
N THR A 484 -2.26 -47.81 -39.06
CA THR A 484 -2.55 -47.63 -40.50
C THR A 484 -1.88 -48.70 -41.36
N LYS A 485 -0.62 -49.07 -41.07
CA LYS A 485 0.04 -50.21 -41.73
C LYS A 485 -0.70 -51.53 -41.50
N ALA A 486 -1.16 -51.79 -40.27
CA ALA A 486 -1.94 -52.99 -39.97
C ALA A 486 -3.31 -53.01 -40.66
N GLU A 487 -3.95 -51.84 -40.85
CA GLU A 487 -5.20 -51.70 -41.60
C GLU A 487 -4.99 -51.90 -43.10
N ASP A 488 -3.93 -51.32 -43.68
CA ASP A 488 -3.53 -51.54 -45.08
C ASP A 488 -3.16 -53.00 -45.36
N ASP A 489 -2.37 -53.65 -44.49
CA ASP A 489 -2.00 -55.07 -44.62
C ASP A 489 -3.24 -55.99 -44.55
N GLN A 490 -4.20 -55.69 -43.67
CA GLN A 490 -5.49 -56.40 -43.66
C GLN A 490 -6.27 -56.17 -44.96
N LEU A 491 -6.35 -54.92 -45.44
CA LEU A 491 -7.05 -54.56 -46.68
C LEU A 491 -6.43 -55.26 -47.91
N ILE A 492 -5.10 -55.37 -47.96
CA ILE A 492 -4.34 -56.12 -48.96
C ILE A 492 -4.70 -57.61 -48.85
N SER A 493 -4.65 -58.22 -47.65
CA SER A 493 -4.96 -59.64 -47.47
C SER A 493 -6.38 -60.02 -47.96
N ILE A 494 -7.35 -59.12 -47.77
CA ILE A 494 -8.74 -59.29 -48.24
C ILE A 494 -8.82 -59.17 -49.76
N LYS A 495 -8.09 -58.24 -50.39
CA LYS A 495 -7.99 -58.12 -51.85
C LYS A 495 -7.37 -59.38 -52.46
N THR A 496 -6.25 -59.88 -51.92
CA THR A 496 -5.59 -61.11 -52.40
C THR A 496 -6.52 -62.33 -52.30
N ARG A 497 -7.24 -62.49 -51.18
CA ARG A 497 -8.23 -63.57 -51.01
C ARG A 497 -9.39 -63.48 -52.01
N LYS A 498 -9.90 -62.27 -52.30
CA LYS A 498 -10.94 -62.07 -53.32
C LYS A 498 -10.44 -62.41 -54.73
N SER A 499 -9.23 -61.98 -55.09
CA SER A 499 -8.62 -62.30 -56.38
C SER A 499 -8.40 -63.81 -56.57
N ALA A 500 -7.96 -64.51 -55.53
CA ALA A 500 -7.82 -65.98 -55.56
C ALA A 500 -9.18 -66.69 -55.74
N ALA A 501 -10.20 -66.29 -54.98
CA ALA A 501 -11.55 -66.85 -55.11
C ALA A 501 -12.17 -66.60 -56.50
N GLN A 502 -11.92 -65.43 -57.09
CA GLN A 502 -12.40 -65.07 -58.42
C GLN A 502 -11.67 -65.84 -59.53
N LEU A 503 -10.44 -66.33 -59.30
CA LEU A 503 -9.74 -67.22 -60.23
C LEU A 503 -10.32 -68.65 -60.20
N VAL A 504 -10.69 -69.15 -59.02
CA VAL A 504 -11.32 -70.47 -58.84
C VAL A 504 -12.72 -70.49 -59.49
N GLY A 505 -13.53 -69.45 -59.26
CA GLY A 505 -14.90 -69.37 -59.79
C GLY A 505 -15.03 -69.28 -61.32
N VAL A 506 -13.92 -69.14 -62.06
CA VAL A 506 -13.92 -69.18 -63.54
C VAL A 506 -13.74 -70.61 -64.06
N LEU A 507 -13.03 -71.48 -63.34
CA LEU A 507 -12.71 -72.84 -63.79
C LEU A 507 -13.91 -73.81 -63.72
N ASP A 508 -14.82 -73.62 -62.77
CA ASP A 508 -16.01 -74.48 -62.55
C ASP A 508 -17.15 -74.30 -63.58
N SER A 509 -16.94 -73.49 -64.63
CA SER A 509 -17.97 -73.16 -65.64
C SER A 509 -17.75 -73.82 -67.01
N ALA A 510 -16.74 -74.67 -67.17
CA ALA A 510 -16.38 -75.30 -68.44
C ALA A 510 -16.48 -76.83 -68.40
N SER A 511 -17.27 -77.38 -69.34
CA SER A 511 -17.46 -78.80 -69.68
C SER A 511 -18.20 -79.71 -68.65
N GLN A 512 -19.39 -80.16 -69.08
CA GLN A 512 -19.95 -81.47 -68.73
C GLN A 512 -20.21 -82.26 -70.04
N PRO A 513 -20.37 -83.59 -69.98
CA PRO A 513 -19.75 -84.46 -70.99
C PRO A 513 -20.72 -85.05 -72.03
N LEU A 514 -20.13 -85.64 -73.06
CA LEU A 514 -20.71 -86.76 -73.80
C LEU A 514 -19.69 -87.91 -73.89
N LEU A 515 -20.20 -89.13 -73.81
CA LEU A 515 -19.44 -90.38 -73.96
C LEU A 515 -19.49 -90.85 -75.41
N ASP A 516 -18.52 -91.68 -75.81
CA ASP A 516 -18.77 -92.73 -76.80
C ASP A 516 -17.94 -93.98 -76.47
N GLU A 517 -18.29 -95.12 -77.06
CA GLU A 517 -17.84 -96.46 -76.66
C GLU A 517 -16.44 -96.87 -77.20
N SER A 518 -15.77 -97.82 -76.54
CA SER A 518 -15.64 -99.20 -77.07
C SER A 518 -14.43 -100.01 -76.57
N SER A 519 -14.68 -101.32 -76.37
CA SER A 519 -13.74 -102.45 -76.49
C SER A 519 -12.57 -102.68 -75.50
N THR A 520 -12.83 -103.65 -74.60
CA THR A 520 -12.03 -104.85 -74.30
C THR A 520 -10.80 -104.83 -73.37
N VAL A 521 -10.79 -105.87 -72.51
CA VAL A 521 -9.78 -106.37 -71.54
C VAL A 521 -9.68 -105.57 -70.25
#